data_AF-Q69HN1-F1
#
_entry.id   AF-Q69HN1-F1
#
_cell.length_a   1.000
_cell.length_b   1.000
_cell.length_c   1.000
_cell.angle_alpha   90.00
_cell.angle_beta   90.00
_cell.angle_gamma   90.00
#
_symmetry.space_group_name_H-M   'P 1'
#
loop_
_entity.id
_entity.type
_entity.pdbx_description
1 polymer ?
#
loop_
_entity_poly.entity_id
_entity_poly.type
_entity_poly.pdbx_seq_one_letter_code
_entity_poly.pdbx_strand_id
1 'polypeptide(L)'
;PPPAQMIFVHCMVKICNTLVPGNNCTTNATAPSGRKRRDVIGGDSDVIEDQHEVVSSGPIIFHQPVSPCKVNNGGCQGYCTVVARRPVCSCPSGSSLNRDGYSCDVDELLYNDNVIIYVMIFILFGVVAFLYKKQQK
;
A
#
# COMPACT_ATOMS: atom_id res chain seq x y z
N PRO A 1 7.46 8.14 18.83
CA PRO A 1 6.49 7.38 18.02
C PRO A 1 5.37 6.81 18.90
N PRO A 2 4.08 7.06 18.60
CA PRO A 2 3.00 6.39 19.33
C PRO A 2 3.12 4.88 19.13
N PRO A 3 2.77 4.05 20.13
CA PRO A 3 2.82 2.60 19.97
C PRO A 3 1.83 2.19 18.87
N ALA A 4 2.33 1.42 17.90
CA ALA A 4 1.48 0.86 16.85
C ALA A 4 0.36 0.02 17.49
N GLN A 5 -0.89 0.20 17.02
CA GLN A 5 -2.02 -0.61 17.47
C GLN A 5 -1.73 -2.09 17.17
N MET A 6 -1.84 -2.95 18.19
CA MET A 6 -1.59 -4.38 18.07
C MET A 6 -2.91 -5.15 18.21
N ILE A 7 -3.10 -6.16 17.36
CA ILE A 7 -4.28 -7.02 17.37
C ILE A 7 -3.85 -8.40 17.82
N PHE A 8 -4.53 -8.94 18.83
CA PHE A 8 -4.33 -10.29 19.35
C PHE A 8 -5.62 -11.08 19.22
N VAL A 9 -5.51 -12.39 18.97
CA VAL A 9 -6.62 -13.33 18.97
C VAL A 9 -6.55 -14.11 20.27
N HIS A 10 -7.62 -14.06 21.04
CA HIS A 10 -7.75 -14.81 22.29
C HIS A 10 -8.76 -15.94 22.09
N CYS A 11 -8.35 -17.15 22.45
CA CYS A 11 -9.20 -18.33 22.44
C CYS A 11 -9.32 -18.87 23.86
N MET A 12 -10.55 -19.09 24.32
CA MET A 12 -10.81 -19.86 25.54
C MET A 12 -10.77 -21.34 25.20
N VAL A 13 -9.89 -22.09 25.85
CA VAL A 13 -9.77 -23.54 25.67
C VAL A 13 -10.16 -24.26 26.95
N LYS A 14 -10.83 -25.41 26.78
CA LYS A 14 -11.04 -26.37 27.86
C LYS A 14 -9.88 -27.37 27.84
N ILE A 15 -9.17 -27.47 28.96
CA ILE A 15 -8.03 -28.39 29.10
C ILE A 15 -8.51 -29.63 29.86
N CYS A 16 -8.27 -30.81 29.28
CA CYS A 16 -8.52 -32.07 29.96
C CYS A 16 -7.21 -32.65 30.47
N ASN A 17 -7.03 -32.71 31.79
CA ASN A 17 -5.81 -33.21 32.41
C ASN A 17 -5.94 -34.72 32.71
N THR A 18 -5.25 -35.55 31.94
CA THR A 18 -5.27 -37.02 32.09
C THR A 18 -4.51 -37.54 33.32
N LEU A 19 -3.78 -36.66 34.02
CA LEU A 19 -3.00 -37.02 35.20
C LEU A 19 -3.84 -36.96 36.49
N VAL A 20 -5.04 -36.36 36.45
CA VAL A 20 -5.93 -36.26 37.61
C VAL A 20 -6.72 -37.56 37.78
N PRO A 21 -6.66 -38.26 38.93
CA PRO A 21 -7.45 -39.47 39.16
C PRO A 21 -8.95 -39.21 39.03
N GLY A 22 -9.67 -40.06 38.29
CA GLY A 22 -11.11 -39.89 38.03
C GLY A 22 -11.43 -38.99 36.84
N ASN A 23 -10.44 -38.55 36.06
CA ASN A 23 -10.71 -37.81 34.82
C ASN A 23 -11.48 -38.68 33.81
N ASN A 24 -12.43 -38.06 33.11
CA ASN A 24 -13.15 -38.69 32.00
C ASN A 24 -12.63 -38.17 30.64
N CYS A 25 -11.31 -37.94 30.55
CA CYS A 25 -10.71 -37.41 29.34
C CYS A 25 -10.80 -38.44 28.22
N THR A 26 -11.60 -38.15 27.19
CA THR A 26 -11.63 -38.97 25.98
C THR A 26 -10.34 -38.72 25.19
N THR A 27 -9.41 -39.68 25.20
CA THR A 27 -8.10 -39.61 24.50
C THR A 27 -8.23 -39.35 22.99
N ASN A 28 -9.40 -39.63 22.43
CA ASN A 28 -9.75 -39.28 21.07
C ASN A 28 -10.36 -37.87 21.04
N ALA A 29 -9.50 -36.86 21.16
CA ALA A 29 -9.81 -35.55 20.61
C ALA A 29 -9.75 -35.65 19.07
N THR A 30 -10.66 -36.41 18.45
CA THR A 30 -10.82 -36.47 17.00
C THR A 30 -11.34 -35.12 16.58
N ALA A 31 -10.45 -34.21 16.15
CA ALA A 31 -10.86 -32.92 15.57
C ALA A 31 -11.90 -33.31 14.56
N PRO A 32 -13.09 -32.72 14.65
CA PRO A 32 -14.14 -33.30 13.88
C PRO A 32 -13.76 -33.28 12.43
N SER A 33 -14.13 -34.35 11.78
CA SER A 33 -13.94 -34.61 10.37
C SER A 33 -15.32 -35.04 9.88
N GLY A 34 -16.21 -34.24 9.25
CA GLY A 34 -16.01 -33.57 7.96
C GLY A 34 -16.38 -32.08 7.82
N ARG A 35 -15.78 -31.18 8.57
CA ARG A 35 -15.00 -31.45 9.75
C ARG A 35 -15.88 -30.98 10.95
N LYS A 36 -17.04 -31.65 11.15
CA LYS A 36 -18.18 -31.33 12.08
C LYS A 36 -18.03 -31.84 13.55
N ARG A 37 -17.74 -31.06 14.63
CA ARG A 37 -17.62 -31.65 16.02
C ARG A 37 -18.93 -31.40 16.73
N ARG A 38 -19.78 -32.42 16.60
CA ARG A 38 -20.90 -32.77 17.47
C ARG A 38 -21.16 -31.74 18.56
N ASP A 39 -21.81 -30.67 18.13
CA ASP A 39 -22.44 -29.67 18.94
C ASP A 39 -23.57 -30.41 19.68
N VAL A 40 -23.26 -30.80 20.91
CA VAL A 40 -24.17 -30.93 22.06
C VAL A 40 -25.34 -31.91 21.90
N ILE A 41 -25.08 -33.18 22.24
CA ILE A 41 -26.04 -33.99 23.00
C ILE A 41 -25.27 -34.61 24.17
N GLY A 42 -25.70 -34.27 25.39
CA GLY A 42 -25.06 -34.61 26.68
C GLY A 42 -24.86 -33.30 27.44
N GLY A 43 -25.78 -32.82 28.27
CA GLY A 43 -26.71 -33.61 29.07
C GLY A 43 -25.91 -34.44 30.09
N ASP A 44 -25.42 -33.78 31.14
CA ASP A 44 -25.69 -34.12 32.55
C ASP A 44 -24.54 -33.71 33.48
N SER A 45 -24.95 -32.99 34.53
CA SER A 45 -24.38 -32.90 35.87
C SER A 45 -23.00 -32.29 36.14
N ASP A 46 -23.07 -31.44 37.15
CA ASP A 46 -22.08 -31.11 38.16
C ASP A 46 -20.96 -30.12 37.83
N VAL A 47 -21.13 -28.97 38.49
CA VAL A 47 -20.16 -27.92 38.74
C VAL A 47 -18.85 -28.53 39.27
N ILE A 48 -17.78 -28.45 38.46
CA ILE A 48 -16.41 -28.33 38.96
C ILE A 48 -15.78 -27.17 38.20
N GLU A 49 -15.45 -26.15 38.98
CA GLU A 49 -14.85 -24.85 38.64
C GLU A 49 -14.07 -24.79 37.32
N ASP A 50 -14.55 -23.88 36.47
CA ASP A 50 -14.10 -23.54 35.13
C ASP A 50 -12.58 -23.34 34.97
N GLN A 51 -11.83 -24.42 34.72
CA GLN A 51 -10.45 -24.32 34.24
C GLN A 51 -10.42 -24.00 32.73
N HIS A 52 -10.97 -22.85 32.36
CA HIS A 52 -10.80 -22.30 31.01
C HIS A 52 -9.46 -21.54 30.96
N GLU A 53 -8.55 -21.98 30.10
CA GLU A 53 -7.30 -21.25 29.86
C GLU A 53 -7.48 -20.35 28.63
N VAL A 54 -6.97 -19.12 28.71
CA VAL A 54 -7.00 -18.18 27.58
C VAL A 54 -5.66 -18.28 26.85
N VAL A 55 -5.69 -18.86 25.65
CA VAL A 55 -4.53 -18.89 24.75
C VAL A 55 -4.59 -17.68 23.84
N SER A 56 -3.50 -16.94 23.77
CA SER A 56 -3.39 -15.72 22.97
C SER A 56 -2.43 -15.94 21.81
N SER A 57 -2.88 -15.62 20.59
CA SER A 57 -2.07 -15.63 19.38
C SER A 57 -1.95 -14.22 18.82
N GLY A 58 -0.72 -13.73 18.63
CA GLY A 58 -0.46 -12.41 18.08
C GLY A 58 0.94 -11.89 18.40
N PRO A 59 1.24 -10.64 17.99
CA PRO A 59 0.35 -9.71 17.30
C PRO A 59 0.12 -10.11 15.84
N ILE A 60 -1.12 -9.95 15.35
CA ILE A 60 -1.41 -10.05 13.92
C ILE A 60 -0.77 -8.85 13.23
N ILE A 61 0.26 -9.13 12.43
CA ILE A 61 0.89 -8.13 11.59
C ILE A 61 0.13 -8.09 10.27
N PHE A 62 -0.67 -7.05 10.08
CA PHE A 62 -1.23 -6.74 8.77
C PHE A 62 -0.10 -6.16 7.92
N HIS A 63 0.48 -6.97 7.03
CA HIS A 63 1.24 -6.43 5.92
C HIS A 63 0.27 -5.72 4.99
N GLN A 64 0.06 -4.41 5.23
CA GLN A 64 -0.50 -3.56 4.19
C GLN A 64 0.40 -3.73 2.96
N PRO A 65 -0.15 -4.13 1.80
CA PRO A 65 0.65 -4.23 0.59
C PRO A 65 1.30 -2.87 0.36
N VAL A 66 2.63 -2.84 0.42
CA VAL A 66 3.40 -1.64 0.17
C VAL A 66 2.96 -1.10 -1.17
N SER A 67 2.52 0.17 -1.20
CA SER A 67 2.11 0.80 -2.46
C SER A 67 3.20 0.59 -3.51
N PRO A 68 2.87 0.16 -4.74
CA PRO A 68 3.86 -0.10 -5.76
C PRO A 68 4.70 1.15 -6.10
N CYS A 69 4.15 2.36 -5.89
CA CYS A 69 4.90 3.60 -6.04
C CYS A 69 5.93 3.84 -4.92
N LYS A 70 5.84 3.17 -3.76
CA LYS A 70 6.84 3.31 -2.69
C LYS A 70 8.16 2.59 -2.99
N VAL A 71 8.15 1.63 -3.91
CA VAL A 71 9.34 0.90 -4.33
C VAL A 71 9.80 1.50 -5.64
N ASN A 72 10.96 2.16 -5.64
CA ASN A 72 11.57 2.78 -6.82
C ASN A 72 10.61 3.66 -7.65
N ASN A 73 9.73 4.43 -6.99
CA ASN A 73 8.70 5.25 -7.65
C ASN A 73 7.81 4.47 -8.64
N GLY A 74 7.62 3.17 -8.44
CA GLY A 74 6.91 2.29 -9.39
C GLY A 74 7.59 2.16 -10.75
N GLY A 75 8.86 2.59 -10.88
CA GLY A 75 9.61 2.68 -12.14
C GLY A 75 9.43 4.00 -12.90
N CYS A 76 8.62 4.94 -12.40
CA CYS A 76 8.31 6.17 -13.11
C CYS A 76 9.44 7.21 -13.04
N GLN A 77 9.75 7.84 -14.17
CA GLN A 77 10.63 9.03 -14.21
C GLN A 77 9.95 10.27 -13.63
N GLY A 78 8.64 10.43 -13.90
CA GLY A 78 7.82 11.53 -13.40
C GLY A 78 7.05 11.17 -12.12
N TYR A 79 5.75 11.44 -12.14
CA TYR A 79 4.84 11.13 -11.04
C TYR A 79 4.31 9.70 -11.12
N CYS A 80 4.21 9.02 -9.98
CA CYS A 80 3.61 7.69 -9.87
C CYS A 80 2.28 7.75 -9.12
N THR A 81 1.25 7.14 -9.71
CA THR A 81 -0.07 6.96 -9.08
C THR A 81 -0.44 5.47 -9.10
N VAL A 82 -1.30 5.04 -8.18
CA VAL A 82 -1.73 3.63 -8.10
C VAL A 82 -3.13 3.49 -8.67
N VAL A 83 -3.28 2.72 -9.75
CA VAL A 83 -4.56 2.38 -10.37
C VAL A 83 -4.70 0.86 -10.39
N ALA A 84 -5.81 0.34 -9.85
CA ALA A 84 -6.07 -1.10 -9.79
C ALA A 84 -4.89 -1.95 -9.25
N ARG A 85 -4.23 -1.46 -8.17
CA ARG A 85 -3.03 -2.05 -7.54
C ARG A 85 -1.76 -2.08 -8.41
N ARG A 86 -1.72 -1.35 -9.53
CA ARG A 86 -0.54 -1.19 -10.39
C ARG A 86 -0.02 0.25 -10.37
N PRO A 87 1.29 0.47 -10.52
CA PRO A 87 1.81 1.81 -10.72
C PRO A 87 1.43 2.31 -12.13
N VAL A 88 1.04 3.58 -12.22
CA VAL A 88 0.74 4.30 -13.45
C VAL A 88 1.51 5.62 -13.42
N CYS A 89 2.34 5.83 -14.43
CA CYS A 89 3.22 6.99 -14.54
C CYS A 89 2.54 8.16 -15.26
N SER A 90 2.93 9.37 -14.90
CA SER A 90 2.54 10.61 -15.59
C SER A 90 3.69 11.61 -15.54
N CYS A 91 3.73 12.54 -16.50
CA CYS A 91 4.86 13.45 -16.68
C CYS A 91 4.51 14.89 -16.27
N PRO A 92 5.52 15.68 -15.83
CA PRO A 92 5.34 17.09 -15.55
C PRO A 92 5.02 17.88 -16.82
N SER A 93 4.47 19.09 -16.64
CA SER A 93 4.13 20.00 -17.74
C SER A 93 5.32 20.23 -18.68
N GLY A 94 5.06 20.18 -20.00
CA GLY A 94 6.09 20.31 -21.02
C GLY A 94 6.84 19.03 -21.36
N SER A 95 6.34 17.89 -20.87
CA SER A 95 6.82 16.56 -21.26
C SER A 95 5.65 15.59 -21.39
N SER A 96 5.82 14.59 -22.24
CA SER A 96 4.85 13.54 -22.48
C SER A 96 5.41 12.17 -22.08
N LEU A 97 4.51 11.28 -21.69
CA LEU A 97 4.89 9.91 -21.31
C LEU A 97 5.30 9.13 -22.56
N ASN A 98 6.49 8.55 -22.52
CA ASN A 98 7.00 7.73 -23.61
C ASN A 98 6.19 6.41 -23.71
N ARG A 99 6.33 5.70 -24.83
CA ARG A 99 5.66 4.42 -25.13
C ARG A 99 6.04 3.29 -24.18
N ASP A 100 7.16 3.40 -23.49
CA ASP A 100 7.54 2.45 -22.43
C ASP A 100 6.60 2.55 -21.20
N GLY A 101 5.88 3.65 -21.06
CA GLY A 101 4.95 3.91 -19.96
C GLY A 101 5.63 4.34 -18.66
N TYR A 102 6.94 4.60 -18.68
CA TYR A 102 7.74 4.93 -17.48
C TYR A 102 8.54 6.21 -17.64
N SER A 103 9.10 6.44 -18.83
CA SER A 103 9.99 7.57 -19.12
C SER A 103 9.20 8.78 -19.60
N CYS A 104 9.74 9.98 -19.37
CA CYS A 104 9.18 11.23 -19.86
C CYS A 104 10.09 11.80 -20.93
N ASP A 105 9.52 12.05 -22.11
CA ASP A 105 10.17 12.78 -23.20
C ASP A 105 9.74 14.24 -23.16
N VAL A 106 10.71 15.13 -23.33
CA VAL A 106 10.44 16.57 -23.39
C VAL A 106 9.70 16.84 -24.68
N ASP A 107 8.58 17.57 -24.60
CA ASP A 107 7.85 17.95 -25.80
C ASP A 107 8.69 19.02 -26.52
N GLU A 108 9.38 18.61 -27.59
CA GLU A 108 10.25 19.48 -28.43
C GLU A 108 9.52 20.74 -28.94
N LEU A 109 8.19 20.71 -28.99
CA LEU A 109 7.35 21.84 -29.37
C LEU A 109 7.46 23.05 -28.42
N LEU A 110 7.94 22.87 -27.20
CA LEU A 110 8.17 23.93 -26.21
C LEU A 110 9.63 24.41 -26.13
N TYR A 111 10.55 23.71 -26.79
CA TYR A 111 11.99 24.01 -26.75
C TYR A 111 12.60 23.93 -28.15
N ASN A 112 12.07 24.71 -29.09
CA ASN A 112 12.83 25.00 -30.31
C ASN A 112 13.72 26.22 -30.02
N ASP A 113 15.01 26.01 -29.76
CA ASP A 113 16.00 27.08 -29.60
C ASP A 113 15.91 28.09 -30.75
N ASN A 114 15.62 27.62 -31.96
CA ASN A 114 15.37 28.46 -33.13
C ASN A 114 14.20 29.44 -32.93
N VAL A 115 13.08 29.01 -32.37
CA VAL A 115 11.91 29.87 -32.11
C VAL A 115 12.26 30.93 -31.07
N ILE A 116 12.97 30.55 -30.01
CA ILE A 116 13.42 31.49 -28.97
C ILE A 116 14.40 32.50 -29.56
N ILE A 117 15.36 32.05 -30.38
CA ILE A 117 16.32 32.91 -31.09
C ILE A 117 15.58 33.89 -32.02
N TYR A 118 14.61 33.43 -32.82
CA TYR A 118 13.83 34.30 -33.70
C TYR A 118 13.05 35.36 -32.89
N VAL A 119 12.39 34.97 -31.80
CA VAL A 119 11.66 35.92 -30.92
C VAL A 119 12.61 36.96 -30.33
N MET A 120 13.79 36.55 -29.84
CA MET A 120 14.80 37.46 -29.30
C MET A 120 15.34 38.42 -30.37
N ILE A 121 15.57 37.94 -31.60
CA ILE A 121 15.99 38.77 -32.74
C ILE A 121 14.93 39.83 -33.07
N PHE A 122 13.65 39.45 -33.13
CA PHE A 122 12.56 40.40 -33.38
C PHE A 122 12.45 41.46 -32.28
N ILE A 123 12.59 41.07 -31.01
CA ILE A 123 12.60 42.01 -29.88
C ILE A 123 13.80 42.96 -29.99
N LEU A 124 15.00 42.45 -30.30
CA LEU A 124 16.20 43.29 -30.45
C LEU A 124 16.08 44.28 -31.60
N PHE A 125 15.60 43.86 -32.78
CA PHE A 125 15.35 44.78 -33.89
C PHE A 125 14.29 45.84 -33.54
N GLY A 126 13.24 45.45 -32.82
CA GLY A 126 12.22 46.38 -32.33
C GLY A 126 12.80 47.42 -31.36
N VAL A 127 13.61 46.99 -30.40
CA VAL A 127 14.29 47.88 -29.44
C VAL A 127 15.28 48.80 -30.15
N VAL A 128 16.11 48.29 -31.06
CA VAL A 128 17.07 49.10 -31.83
C VAL A 128 16.34 50.12 -32.69
N ALA A 129 15.27 49.73 -33.41
CA ALA A 129 14.48 50.66 -34.22
C ALA A 129 13.80 51.73 -33.37
N PHE A 130 13.32 51.37 -32.18
CA PHE A 130 12.74 52.32 -31.22
C PHE A 130 13.78 53.32 -30.70
N LEU A 131 14.97 52.84 -30.30
CA LEU A 131 16.07 53.69 -29.86
C LEU A 131 16.59 54.59 -30.98
N TYR A 132 16.67 54.07 -32.21
CA TYR A 132 17.06 54.83 -33.40
C TYR A 132 16.06 55.93 -33.71
N LYS A 133 14.75 55.65 -33.65
CA LYS A 133 13.70 56.67 -33.77
C LYS A 133 13.75 57.70 -32.65
N LYS A 134 14.14 57.31 -31.43
CA LYS A 134 14.27 58.23 -30.29
C LYS A 134 15.47 59.16 -30.42
N GLN A 135 16.54 58.76 -31.11
CA GLN A 135 17.71 59.61 -31.38
C GLN A 135 17.46 60.66 -32.48
N GLN A 136 16.46 60.42 -33.35
CA GLN A 136 16.09 61.28 -34.48
C GLN A 136 15.03 62.33 -34.12
N LYS A 137 14.59 62.40 -32.85
CA LYS A 137 13.59 63.35 -32.36
C LYS A 137 14.17 64.14 -31.18
#